data_AF-A0A2N3AQP2-F1
#
_entry.id   AF-A0A2N3AQP2-F1
#
_cell.length_a   1.000
_cell.length_b   1.000
_cell.length_c   1.000
_cell.angle_alpha   90.00
_cell.angle_beta   90.00
_cell.angle_gamma   90.00
#
_symmetry.space_group_name_H-M   'P 1'
#
loop_
_entity.id
_entity.type
_entity.pdbx_description
1 polymer ?
#
loop_
_entity_poly.entity_id
_entity_poly.type
_entity_poly.pdbx_seq_one_letter_code
_entity_poly.pdbx_strand_id
1 'polypeptide(L)' 'LISSLPAEKVRKLFFIPMENIFQAIEYVQDKYGEDFQAYILPSGNTVLPQLI' A
#
# COMPACT_ATOMS: atom_id res chain seq x y z
N LEU A 1 -3.76 3.85 -0.17
CA LEU A 1 -3.45 4.53 1.10
C LEU A 1 -4.49 4.15 2.13
N ILE A 2 -4.07 3.47 3.19
CA ILE A 2 -4.89 3.18 4.36
C ILE A 2 -4.66 4.33 5.34
N SER A 3 -5.69 5.15 5.59
CA SER A 3 -5.60 6.33 6.45
C SER A 3 -6.99 6.80 6.86
N SER A 4 -7.07 7.66 7.87
CA SER A 4 -8.31 8.35 8.27
C SER A 4 -8.71 9.51 7.34
N LEU A 5 -7.96 9.77 6.26
CA LEU A 5 -8.30 10.82 5.31
C LEU A 5 -9.57 10.45 4.52
N PRO A 6 -10.45 11.43 4.21
CA PRO A 6 -11.58 11.20 3.32
C PRO A 6 -11.12 10.66 1.96
N ALA A 7 -11.81 9.63 1.46
CA ALA A 7 -11.47 8.96 0.21
C ALA A 7 -11.34 9.92 -0.99
N GLU A 8 -12.14 10.99 -1.03
CA GLU A 8 -12.03 12.04 -2.06
C GLU A 8 -10.67 12.74 -2.05
N LYS A 9 -10.13 13.08 -0.86
CA LYS A 9 -8.81 13.72 -0.75
C LYS A 9 -7.70 12.76 -1.17
N VAL A 10 -7.81 11.48 -0.78
CA VAL A 10 -6.85 10.45 -1.17
C VAL A 10 -6.79 10.29 -2.70
N ARG A 11 -7.96 10.28 -3.36
CA ARG A 11 -8.04 10.21 -4.84
C ARG A 11 -7.45 11.43 -5.53
N LYS A 12 -7.63 12.65 -4.97
CA LYS A 12 -6.99 13.88 -5.48
C LYS A 12 -5.45 13.84 -5.39
N LEU A 13 -4.89 13.01 -4.51
CA LEU A 13 -3.46 12.75 -4.41
C LEU A 13 -2.99 11.60 -5.32
N PHE A 14 -3.85 11.13 -6.25
CA PHE A 14 -3.57 10.02 -7.16
C PHE A 14 -3.34 8.66 -6.46
N PHE A 15 -3.73 8.54 -5.19
CA PHE A 15 -3.73 7.26 -4.47
C PHE A 15 -5.07 6.56 -4.59
N ILE A 16 -5.04 5.23 -4.43
CA ILE A 16 -6.25 4.40 -4.27
C ILE A 16 -6.54 4.28 -2.76
N PRO A 17 -7.68 4.79 -2.24
CA PRO A 17 -8.04 4.64 -0.84
C PRO A 17 -8.40 3.19 -0.52
N MET A 18 -7.96 2.69 0.64
CA MET A 18 -8.29 1.34 1.15
C MET A 18 -8.66 1.44 2.63
N GLU A 19 -9.58 0.61 3.11
CA GLU A 19 -10.04 0.66 4.50
C GLU A 19 -9.07 -0.05 5.46
N ASN A 20 -8.49 -1.16 5.01
CA ASN A 20 -7.61 -1.99 5.83
C ASN A 20 -6.58 -2.73 4.96
N ILE A 21 -5.67 -3.46 5.63
CA ILE A 21 -4.58 -4.16 4.96
C ILE A 21 -5.06 -5.33 4.09
N PHE A 22 -6.17 -5.99 4.45
CA PHE A 22 -6.69 -7.14 3.70
C PHE A 22 -7.17 -6.70 2.31
N GLN A 23 -7.95 -5.61 2.22
CA GLN A 23 -8.35 -5.04 0.93
C GLN A 23 -7.14 -4.61 0.08
N ALA A 24 -6.09 -4.08 0.70
CA ALA A 24 -4.88 -3.68 -0.02
C ALA A 24 -4.11 -4.90 -0.55
N ILE A 25 -4.08 -6.01 0.18
CA ILE A 25 -3.45 -7.26 -0.25
C ILE A 25 -4.24 -7.88 -1.40
N GLU A 26 -5.57 -8.02 -1.27
CA GLU A 26 -6.45 -8.54 -2.33
C GLU A 26 -6.28 -7.73 -3.63
N TYR A 27 -6.29 -6.40 -3.53
CA TYR A 27 -6.06 -5.53 -4.69
C TYR A 27 -4.70 -5.76 -5.38
N VAL A 28 -3.64 -5.98 -4.61
CA VAL A 28 -2.29 -6.23 -5.13
C VAL A 28 -2.21 -7.63 -5.77
N GLN A 29 -2.85 -8.63 -5.16
CA GLN A 29 -2.96 -9.99 -5.71
C GLN A 29 -3.69 -9.98 -7.05
N ASP A 30 -4.85 -9.33 -7.15
CA ASP A 30 -5.60 -9.21 -8.40
C ASP A 30 -4.78 -8.51 -9.49
N LYS A 31 -3.93 -7.55 -9.11
CA LYS A 31 -3.15 -6.73 -10.04
C LYS A 31 -1.85 -7.40 -10.52
N TYR A 32 -1.18 -8.16 -9.67
CA TYR A 32 0.17 -8.69 -9.93
C TYR A 32 0.25 -10.22 -9.91
N GLY A 33 -0.84 -10.92 -9.58
CA GLY A 33 -0.92 -12.37 -9.49
C GLY A 33 -0.80 -12.90 -8.05
N GLU A 34 -1.22 -14.15 -7.85
CA GLU A 34 -1.24 -14.81 -6.53
C GLU A 34 0.16 -14.97 -5.91
N ASP A 35 1.20 -15.15 -6.74
CA ASP A 35 2.58 -15.39 -6.31
C ASP A 35 3.43 -14.12 -6.12
N PHE A 36 2.80 -12.94 -6.02
CA PHE A 36 3.53 -11.68 -5.86
C PHE A 36 4.45 -11.70 -4.63
N GLN A 37 5.62 -11.10 -4.77
CA GLN A 37 6.58 -10.94 -3.67
C GLN A 37 6.59 -9.48 -3.22
N ALA A 38 6.66 -9.25 -1.92
CA ALA A 38 6.71 -7.92 -1.34
C ALA A 38 7.61 -7.87 -0.11
N TYR A 39 8.20 -6.69 0.13
CA TYR A 39 8.92 -6.39 1.36
C TYR A 39 7.98 -5.78 2.39
N ILE A 40 8.07 -6.25 3.64
CA ILE A 40 7.39 -5.62 4.77
C ILE A 40 8.39 -4.71 5.48
N LEU A 41 8.10 -3.41 5.48
CA LEU A 41 8.81 -2.41 6.26
C LEU A 41 7.87 -1.90 7.37
N PRO A 42 7.95 -2.44 8.61
CA PRO A 42 7.02 -2.07 9.67
C PRO A 42 7.09 -0.57 10.05
N SER A 43 8.28 0.03 9.94
CA SER A 43 8.53 1.44 10.24
C SER A 43 9.30 2.09 9.09
N GLY A 44 8.59 2.53 8.05
CA GLY A 44 9.21 3.12 6.85
C GLY A 44 9.98 4.43 7.09
N ASN A 45 9.77 5.08 8.24
CA ASN A 45 10.42 6.35 8.62
C ASN A 45 11.78 6.19 9.31
N THR A 46 12.15 4.99 9.75
CA THR A 46 13.41 4.73 10.48
C THR A 46 14.42 3.93 9.66
N VAL A 47 14.02 3.45 8.49
CA VAL A 47 14.80 2.58 7.62
C VAL A 47 15.23 3.36 6.39
N LEU A 48 16.50 3.21 6.00
CA LEU A 48 17.02 3.66 4.70
C LEU A 48 17.23 2.44 3.81
N PRO A 49 16.31 2.14 2.86
CA PRO A 49 16.52 1.06 1.91
C PRO A 49 17.72 1.36 1.01
N GLN A 50 18.60 0.39 0.84
CA GLN A 50 19.71 0.46 -0.11
C GLN A 50 19.49 -0.57 -1.21
N LEU A 51 19.63 -0.13 -2.46
CA LEU A 51 19.76 -1.04 -3.60
C LEU A 51 21.23 -1.44 -3.67
N ILE A 52 21.50 -2.74 -3.56
CA ILE A 52 22.85 -3.31 -3.74
C ILE A 52 23.04 -3.59 -5.23
#